data_AF-A0A3C1SFR2-F1
#
_entry.id   AF-A0A3C1SFR2-F1
#
_cell.length_a   1.000
_cell.length_b   1.000
_cell.length_c   1.000
_cell.angle_alpha   90.00
_cell.angle_beta   90.00
_cell.angle_gamma   90.00
#
_symmetry.space_group_name_H-M   'P 1'
#
loop_
_entity.id
_entity.type
_entity.pdbx_description
1 polymer ?
#
loop_
_entity_poly.entity_id
_entity_poly.type
_entity_poly.pdbx_seq_one_letter_code
_entity_poly.pdbx_strand_id
1 'polypeptide(L)'
;MEDLLLTAFFDGQIFKPIGEICLIPNRQYVLLIKQKDEVSQSLNVLDVLDKLTGTVESPEDWAVNHDHYLYGEPYMKKLQYSGFQRRICYDFSYEKRSRTLSEQN
;
A
#
# COMPACT_ATOMS: atom_id res chain seq x y z
N MET A 1 44.31 1.38 16.54
CA MET A 1 43.77 2.67 16.09
C MET A 1 42.29 2.45 15.92
N GLU A 2 41.47 3.15 16.70
CA GLU A 2 40.01 2.98 16.67
C GLU A 2 39.44 3.83 15.55
N ASP A 3 38.66 3.23 14.66
CA ASP A 3 37.97 3.96 13.60
C ASP A 3 36.79 4.73 14.21
N LEU A 4 36.88 6.07 14.21
CA LEU A 4 35.80 6.93 14.66
C LEU A 4 34.71 6.99 13.57
N LEU A 5 33.58 6.34 13.81
CA LEU A 5 32.43 6.39 12.91
C LEU A 5 31.63 7.68 13.14
N LEU A 6 31.71 8.62 12.20
CA LEU A 6 30.90 9.85 12.18
C LEU A 6 29.63 9.63 11.36
N THR A 7 28.48 9.93 11.96
CA THR A 7 27.21 10.03 11.22
C THR A 7 26.95 11.50 10.88
N ALA A 8 26.58 11.77 9.63
CA ALA A 8 26.34 13.12 9.14
C ALA A 8 25.13 13.17 8.19
N PHE A 9 24.44 14.30 8.14
CA PHE A 9 23.44 14.60 7.11
C PHE A 9 24.10 15.25 5.91
N PHE A 10 23.66 14.87 4.70
CA PHE A 10 24.16 15.43 3.46
C PHE A 10 23.14 16.39 2.86
N ASP A 11 23.49 17.68 2.79
CA ASP A 11 22.62 18.73 2.25
C ASP A 11 22.79 18.93 0.73
N GLY A 12 23.41 17.97 0.03
CA GLY A 12 23.69 18.04 -1.41
C GLY A 12 25.08 18.57 -1.77
N GLN A 13 25.76 19.27 -0.86
CA GLN A 13 27.14 19.74 -1.04
C GLN A 13 28.02 19.52 0.19
N ILE A 14 27.45 19.61 1.39
CA ILE A 14 28.19 19.57 2.66
C ILE A 14 27.62 18.47 3.54
N PHE A 15 28.50 17.72 4.21
CA PHE A 15 28.14 16.81 5.28
C PHE A 15 28.13 17.55 6.62
N LYS A 16 26.98 17.61 7.29
CA LYS A 16 26.81 18.16 8.63
C LYS A 16 26.81 17.03 9.66
N PRO A 17 27.78 16.97 10.60
CA PRO A 17 27.81 15.93 11.60
C PRO A 17 26.57 15.98 12.49
N ILE A 18 26.05 14.81 12.85
CA ILE A 18 24.99 14.68 13.84
C ILE A 18 25.67 14.62 15.21
N GLY A 19 25.78 15.78 15.86
CA GLY A 19 26.42 15.95 17.16
C GLY A 19 27.72 16.75 17.11
N GLU A 20 28.26 17.05 18.28
CA GLU A 20 29.52 17.78 18.40
C GLU A 20 30.71 16.84 18.12
N ILE A 21 31.55 17.24 17.16
CA ILE A 21 32.81 16.56 16.87
C ILE A 21 33.96 17.56 16.93
N CYS A 22 34.95 17.24 17.77
CA CYS A 22 36.15 18.05 17.92
C CYS A 22 37.23 17.56 16.95
N LEU A 23 37.23 18.12 15.74
CA LEU A 23 38.31 17.92 14.77
C LEU A 23 39.40 18.99 14.95
N ILE A 24 40.63 18.62 14.64
CA ILE A 24 41.77 19.55 14.67
C ILE A 24 41.73 20.34 13.35
N PRO A 25 41.75 21.69 13.40
CA PRO A 25 41.80 22.49 12.19
C PRO A 25 43.08 22.19 11.38
N ASN A 26 43.01 22.39 10.06
CA ASN A 26 44.12 22.15 9.13
C ASN A 26 44.63 20.69 9.09
N ARG A 27 43.75 19.72 9.37
CA ARG A 27 44.02 18.29 9.11
C ARG A 27 43.09 17.72 8.06
N GLN A 28 43.62 16.78 7.29
CA GLN A 28 42.85 15.96 6.36
C GLN A 28 42.29 14.74 7.10
N TYR A 29 41.03 14.44 6.85
CA TYR A 29 40.32 13.29 7.40
C TYR A 29 39.70 12.50 6.24
N VAL A 30 39.68 11.17 6.37
CA VAL A 30 39.05 10.27 5.40
C VAL A 30 37.68 9.90 5.94
N LEU A 31 36.64 10.10 5.13
CA LEU A 31 35.26 9.76 5.47
C LEU A 31 34.88 8.44 4.79
N LEU A 32 34.24 7.54 5.54
CA LEU A 32 33.62 6.35 4.97
C LEU A 32 32.12 6.60 4.79
N ILE A 33 31.67 6.64 3.54
CA ILE A 33 30.26 6.88 3.22
C ILE A 33 29.53 5.53 3.23
N LYS A 34 28.59 5.39 4.17
CA LYS A 34 27.60 4.31 4.16
C LYS A 34 26.22 4.94 4.14
N GLN A 35 25.42 4.59 3.16
CA GLN A 35 24.01 4.98 3.15
C GLN A 35 23.32 4.21 4.28
N LYS A 36 22.74 4.95 5.23
CA LYS A 36 21.85 4.34 6.21
C LYS A 36 20.55 4.07 5.46
N ASP A 37 20.24 2.80 5.22
CA ASP A 37 18.93 2.43 4.73
C ASP A 37 17.92 2.98 5.73
N GLU A 38 17.15 3.98 5.30
CA GLU A 38 15.94 4.31 6.03
C GLU A 38 15.12 3.04 5.99
N VAL A 39 14.86 2.47 7.18
CA VAL A 39 13.80 1.49 7.32
C VAL A 39 12.53 2.28 7.05
N SER A 40 12.22 2.48 5.77
CA SER A 40 10.90 2.84 5.34
C SER A 40 10.06 1.69 5.88
N GLN A 41 9.39 1.93 7.01
CA GLN A 41 8.13 1.27 7.28
C GLN A 41 7.22 1.73 6.14
N SER A 42 7.43 1.19 4.94
CA SER A 42 6.46 1.22 3.87
C SER A 42 5.33 0.37 4.42
N LEU A 43 4.48 1.00 5.23
CA LEU A 43 3.16 0.47 5.51
C LEU A 43 2.55 0.29 4.13
N ASN A 44 2.53 -0.96 3.70
CA ASN A 44 1.93 -1.32 2.44
C ASN A 44 0.48 -0.83 2.54
N VAL A 45 0.04 -0.06 1.55
CA VAL A 45 -1.32 0.48 1.53
C VAL A 45 -2.34 -0.64 1.73
N LEU A 46 -2.02 -1.84 1.24
CA LEU A 46 -2.82 -3.05 1.46
C LEU A 46 -2.87 -3.49 2.93
N ASP A 47 -1.78 -3.38 3.69
CA ASP A 47 -1.75 -3.72 5.12
C ASP A 47 -2.59 -2.74 5.96
N VAL A 48 -2.69 -1.49 5.52
CA VAL A 48 -3.58 -0.48 6.15
C VAL A 48 -5.03 -0.79 5.83
N LEU A 49 -5.34 -1.14 4.58
CA LEU A 49 -6.69 -1.52 4.17
C LEU A 49 -7.16 -2.81 4.85
N ASP A 50 -6.28 -3.79 5.03
CA ASP A 50 -6.60 -5.04 5.73
C ASP A 50 -6.99 -4.78 7.19
N LYS A 51 -6.27 -3.89 7.88
CA LYS A 51 -6.62 -3.45 9.25
C LYS A 51 -7.96 -2.73 9.34
N LEU A 52 -8.41 -2.11 8.26
CA LEU A 52 -9.67 -1.35 8.22
C LEU A 52 -10.84 -2.19 7.67
N THR A 53 -10.57 -3.33 7.05
CA THR A 53 -11.60 -4.20 6.48
C THR A 53 -12.40 -4.85 7.61
N GLY A 54 -13.73 -4.81 7.51
CA GLY A 54 -14.63 -5.35 8.53
C GLY A 54 -14.84 -4.45 9.76
N THR A 55 -14.30 -3.22 9.76
CA THR A 55 -14.61 -2.22 10.80
C THR A 55 -16.00 -1.58 10.64
N VAL A 56 -16.58 -1.68 9.45
CA VAL A 56 -17.94 -1.19 9.16
C VAL A 56 -18.89 -2.38 9.17
N GLU A 57 -19.91 -2.32 10.03
CA GLU A 57 -21.01 -3.27 10.02
C GLU A 57 -21.81 -3.12 8.72
N SER A 58 -21.73 -4.13 7.87
CA SER A 58 -22.43 -4.19 6.60
C SER A 58 -23.69 -5.03 6.72
N PRO A 59 -24.86 -4.51 6.28
CA PRO A 59 -25.99 -5.33 5.91
C PRO A 59 -25.60 -6.52 5.01
N GLU A 60 -26.22 -7.68 5.23
CA GLU A 60 -25.95 -8.92 4.49
C GLU A 60 -26.29 -8.82 2.99
N ASP A 61 -27.04 -7.79 2.60
CA ASP A 61 -27.62 -7.60 1.28
C ASP A 61 -26.96 -6.48 0.47
N TRP A 62 -25.82 -5.92 0.89
CA TRP A 62 -25.08 -4.89 0.15
C TRP A 62 -24.79 -5.27 -1.30
N ALA A 63 -24.37 -6.51 -1.54
CA ALA A 63 -24.08 -6.98 -2.89
C ALA A 63 -25.35 -7.05 -3.77
N VAL A 64 -26.51 -7.29 -3.16
CA VAL A 64 -27.80 -7.43 -3.87
C VAL A 64 -28.46 -6.07 -4.09
N ASN A 65 -28.33 -5.16 -3.13
CA ASN A 65 -28.93 -3.84 -3.13
C ASN A 65 -27.89 -2.73 -3.38
N HIS A 66 -26.83 -3.05 -4.14
CA HIS A 66 -25.74 -2.12 -4.43
C HIS A 66 -26.26 -0.77 -4.96
N ASP A 67 -27.19 -0.79 -5.91
CA ASP A 67 -27.75 0.43 -6.51
C ASP A 67 -28.63 1.22 -5.54
N HIS A 68 -29.29 0.56 -4.59
CA HIS A 68 -30.03 1.24 -3.51
C HIS A 68 -29.08 2.01 -2.60
N TYR A 69 -27.96 1.40 -2.20
CA TYR A 69 -26.99 2.03 -1.32
C TYR A 69 -26.14 3.11 -2.01
N LEU A 70 -25.88 2.97 -3.30
CA LEU A 70 -25.05 3.91 -4.06
C LEU A 70 -25.86 5.07 -4.64
N TYR A 71 -27.09 4.82 -5.10
CA TYR A 71 -27.91 5.79 -5.85
C TYR A 71 -29.29 6.06 -5.26
N GLY A 72 -29.70 5.35 -4.20
CA GLY A 72 -31.02 5.52 -3.60
C GLY A 72 -32.16 4.88 -4.40
N GLU A 73 -31.84 3.98 -5.34
CA GLU A 73 -32.82 3.22 -6.11
C GLU A 73 -33.74 2.36 -5.20
N PRO A 74 -34.94 1.97 -5.63
CA PRO A 74 -35.84 1.17 -4.80
C PRO A 74 -35.19 -0.12 -4.29
N TYR A 75 -35.38 -0.41 -3.00
CA TYR A 75 -34.85 -1.62 -2.36
C TYR A 75 -35.45 -2.89 -2.97
N MET A 76 -34.58 -3.77 -3.49
CA MET A 76 -35.00 -5.06 -4.05
C MET A 76 -35.31 -6.02 -2.90
N LYS A 77 -36.57 -6.12 -2.51
CA LYS A 77 -37.02 -7.21 -1.65
C LYS A 77 -36.79 -8.53 -2.38
N LYS A 78 -36.03 -9.46 -1.78
CA LYS A 78 -35.97 -10.85 -2.24
C LYS A 78 -37.40 -11.33 -2.44
N LEU A 79 -37.80 -11.52 -3.70
CA LEU A 79 -39.08 -12.12 -4.02
C LEU A 79 -39.06 -13.52 -3.41
N GLN A 80 -39.94 -13.76 -2.45
CA GLN A 80 -40.20 -15.09 -1.93
C GLN A 80 -40.90 -15.86 -3.06
N TYR A 81 -40.11 -16.50 -3.93
CA TYR A 81 -40.63 -17.27 -5.04
C TYR A 81 -41.26 -18.56 -4.52
N SER A 82 -42.57 -18.55 -4.29
CA SER A 82 -43.34 -19.78 -4.33
C SER A 82 -43.37 -20.28 -5.77
N GLY A 83 -42.55 -21.28 -6.06
CA GLY A 83 -42.80 -22.26 -7.11
C GLY A 83 -42.92 -21.76 -8.55
N PHE A 84 -41.87 -21.16 -9.12
CA PHE A 84 -41.60 -21.29 -10.56
C PHE A 84 -40.15 -20.92 -10.87
N GLN A 85 -39.26 -21.92 -10.98
CA GLN A 85 -37.87 -21.74 -11.38
C GLN A 85 -37.80 -21.22 -12.82
N ARG A 86 -37.80 -19.90 -13.00
CA ARG A 86 -37.12 -19.29 -14.14
C ARG A 86 -35.68 -19.03 -13.74
N ARG A 87 -34.78 -19.86 -14.28
CA ARG A 87 -33.34 -19.61 -14.30
C ARG A 87 -33.11 -18.21 -14.88
N ILE A 88 -32.78 -17.26 -14.02
CA ILE A 88 -32.14 -16.02 -14.47
C ILE A 88 -30.65 -16.35 -14.45
N CYS A 89 -30.11 -16.73 -15.61
CA CYS A 89 -28.67 -16.77 -15.80
C CYS A 89 -28.20 -15.31 -15.76
N TYR A 90 -27.56 -14.90 -14.66
CA TYR A 90 -26.68 -13.74 -14.72
C TYR A 90 -25.39 -14.24 -15.39
N ASP A 91 -25.22 -13.91 -16.67
CA ASP A 91 -23.95 -14.11 -17.36
C ASP A 91 -22.96 -13.06 -16.84
N PHE A 92 -22.31 -13.37 -15.73
CA PHE A 92 -21.18 -12.60 -15.22
C PHE A 92 -19.95 -12.93 -16.08
N SER A 93 -19.87 -12.33 -17.27
CA SER A 93 -18.70 -12.46 -18.14
C SER A 93 -17.51 -11.75 -17.49
N TYR A 94 -16.70 -12.50 -16.75
CA TYR A 94 -15.37 -12.06 -16.34
C TYR A 94 -14.39 -12.32 -17.49
N GLU A 95 -14.11 -11.30 -18.28
CA GLU A 95 -13.11 -11.39 -19.34
C GLU A 95 -11.71 -11.45 -18.72
N LYS A 96 -11.18 -12.67 -18.54
CA LYS A 96 -9.79 -12.91 -18.13
C LYS A 96 -8.87 -12.40 -19.23
N ARG A 97 -8.36 -11.19 -19.06
CA ARG A 97 -7.26 -10.65 -19.87
C ARG A 97 -5.96 -11.34 -19.44
N SER A 98 -5.62 -12.45 -20.08
CA SER A 98 -4.31 -13.11 -19.94
C SER A 98 -3.23 -12.16 -20.48
N ARG A 99 -2.43 -11.56 -19.59
CA ARG A 99 -1.16 -10.93 -19.99
C ARG A 99 -0.18 -12.06 -20.34
N THR A 100 0.21 -12.17 -21.60
CA THR A 100 1.37 -12.95 -22.03
C THR A 100 2.63 -12.25 -21.52
N LEU A 101 3.34 -12.89 -20.60
CA LEU A 101 4.73 -12.57 -20.29
C LEU A 101 5.63 -13.22 -21.35
N SER A 102 6.68 -12.49 -21.74
CA SER A 102 7.86 -12.92 -22.53
C SER A 102 7.86 -12.66 -24.05
N GLU A 103 7.95 -11.37 -24.43
CA GLU A 103 8.99 -10.94 -25.37
C GLU A 103 10.21 -10.49 -24.54
N GLN A 104 11.11 -11.43 -24.26
CA GLN A 104 12.50 -11.17 -23.91
C GLN A 104 13.36 -12.25 -24.56
N ASN A 105 13.80 -11.95 -25.79
CA ASN A 105 15.11 -12.34 -26.33
C ASN A 105 15.45 -11.41 -27.49
#